data_AF-A0A6C8GYT5-F1
#
_entry.id   AF-A0A6C8GYT5-F1
#
_cell.length_a   1.000
_cell.length_b   1.000
_cell.length_c   1.000
_cell.angle_alpha   90.00
_cell.angle_beta   90.00
_cell.angle_gamma   90.00
#
_symmetry.space_group_name_H-M   'P 1'
#
loop_
_entity.id
_entity.type
_entity.pdbx_description
1 polymer ?
#
loop_
_entity_poly.entity_id
_entity_poly.type
_entity_poly.pdbx_seq_one_letter_code
_entity_poly.pdbx_strand_id
1 'polypeptide(L)'
;ATTDEEPILGATYLPRKFKTTVVIPPQNDIDLHANDMNFVAIAENGKLVGFNLLVGGGLSIEHGNKKTYARTASEFGYLPLEHTLAVAEAVVTTQRDWGNRTDRKNAKTKYTLERVGLETFKAEVERRAGIKFEPIRPYEFTGRGDRIGWVKGIDNNWHLTLFIENGRILDYPGRPLKTGLLEIAKIHQGEFRITANQNLIIASVPESQKAKIEKLARDHGLMNAVSAQRENSMACVSFPTCPLAMAEAERFLPSFTDKVEAILEKHGIPDEHIVMRVTGCPNGCGRAMLAELGLVGKAPGRYNVHLGGNRMGTRIPRMYRENITESEILDSVDELVGRWAKEREAGEGFGDFTVRAGIIRPVLDPARDFWE
;
A
#
# COMPACT_ATOMS: atom_id res chain seq x y z
N ALA A 1 -17.50 7.38 -37.69
CA ALA A 1 -16.75 7.09 -36.47
C ALA A 1 -17.07 5.65 -36.11
N THR A 2 -16.09 4.75 -36.13
CA THR A 2 -16.25 3.42 -35.54
C THR A 2 -16.61 3.64 -34.07
N THR A 3 -17.83 3.27 -33.68
CA THR A 3 -18.15 3.10 -32.27
C THR A 3 -17.24 2.01 -31.76
N ASP A 4 -16.26 2.35 -30.94
CA ASP A 4 -15.42 1.38 -30.25
C ASP A 4 -16.35 0.45 -29.44
N GLU A 5 -16.42 -0.83 -29.81
CA GLU A 5 -17.15 -1.83 -29.04
C GLU A 5 -16.35 -2.14 -27.78
N GLU A 6 -16.91 -1.78 -26.62
CA GLU A 6 -16.30 -2.00 -25.29
C GLU A 6 -17.02 -3.14 -24.55
N PRO A 7 -16.68 -4.42 -24.80
CA PRO A 7 -17.44 -5.57 -24.27
C PRO A 7 -17.39 -5.65 -22.74
N ILE A 8 -16.23 -5.31 -22.15
CA ILE A 8 -16.01 -5.35 -20.70
C ILE A 8 -16.40 -4.02 -20.06
N LEU A 9 -15.88 -2.90 -20.57
CA LEU A 9 -16.08 -1.59 -19.94
C LEU A 9 -17.48 -1.01 -20.23
N GLY A 10 -18.12 -1.45 -21.31
CA GLY A 10 -19.42 -0.97 -21.77
C GLY A 10 -19.35 0.45 -22.35
N ALA A 11 -20.40 0.85 -23.07
CA ALA A 11 -20.48 2.16 -23.72
C ALA A 11 -20.37 3.37 -22.77
N THR A 12 -20.58 3.17 -21.46
CA THR A 12 -20.47 4.21 -20.43
C THR A 12 -19.28 4.01 -19.48
N TYR A 13 -18.36 3.08 -19.80
CA TYR A 13 -17.18 2.73 -19.00
C TYR A 13 -17.53 2.39 -17.53
N LEU A 14 -16.55 2.29 -16.64
CA LEU A 14 -16.78 1.98 -15.23
C LEU A 14 -17.30 3.20 -14.42
N PRO A 15 -18.16 3.00 -13.40
CA PRO A 15 -18.67 4.08 -12.53
C PRO A 15 -17.56 4.87 -11.81
N ARG A 16 -16.41 4.23 -11.58
CA ARG A 16 -15.23 4.81 -10.95
C ARG A 16 -13.99 4.05 -11.41
N LYS A 17 -12.79 4.62 -11.16
CA LYS A 17 -11.50 3.93 -11.39
C LYS A 17 -11.54 2.54 -10.76
N PHE A 18 -10.85 1.56 -11.33
CA PHE A 18 -10.77 0.19 -10.81
C PHE A 18 -9.28 -0.18 -10.69
N LYS A 19 -8.91 -0.85 -9.60
CA LYS A 19 -7.53 -1.21 -9.29
C LYS A 19 -7.42 -2.70 -9.06
N THR A 20 -6.43 -3.32 -9.68
CA THR A 20 -6.21 -4.77 -9.64
C THR A 20 -4.79 -5.09 -9.22
N THR A 21 -4.59 -6.16 -8.44
CA THR A 21 -3.26 -6.66 -8.07
C THR A 21 -3.14 -8.16 -8.27
N VAL A 22 -1.90 -8.61 -8.46
CA VAL A 22 -1.48 -9.99 -8.24
C VAL A 22 -0.51 -9.96 -7.06
N VAL A 23 -0.69 -10.86 -6.10
CA VAL A 23 0.04 -10.87 -4.81
C VAL A 23 0.73 -12.21 -4.65
N ILE A 24 1.99 -12.22 -4.21
CA ILE A 24 2.73 -13.45 -3.93
C ILE A 24 3.03 -13.51 -2.43
N PRO A 25 2.28 -14.31 -1.65
CA PRO A 25 2.59 -14.54 -0.25
C PRO A 25 4.05 -15.00 -0.04
N PRO A 26 4.72 -14.56 1.03
CA PRO A 26 4.18 -13.83 2.17
C PRO A 26 4.27 -12.30 2.06
N GLN A 27 4.49 -11.74 0.87
CA GLN A 27 4.65 -10.29 0.70
C GLN A 27 3.32 -9.63 0.31
N ASN A 28 2.94 -8.59 1.05
CA ASN A 28 1.80 -7.71 0.72
C ASN A 28 2.29 -6.28 0.39
N ASP A 29 3.45 -6.18 -0.24
CA ASP A 29 4.08 -4.93 -0.69
C ASP A 29 3.16 -4.08 -1.58
N ILE A 30 2.32 -4.74 -2.38
CA ILE A 30 1.32 -4.10 -3.25
C ILE A 30 0.09 -3.55 -2.50
N ASP A 31 -0.02 -3.74 -1.18
CA ASP A 31 -1.15 -3.36 -0.32
C ASP A 31 -2.52 -3.78 -0.88
N LEU A 32 -2.81 -5.08 -0.95
CA LEU A 32 -3.99 -5.61 -1.65
C LEU A 32 -5.31 -4.97 -1.16
N HIS A 33 -5.42 -4.66 0.14
CA HIS A 33 -6.64 -4.09 0.71
C HIS A 33 -6.91 -2.63 0.26
N ALA A 34 -6.02 -2.02 -0.53
CA ALA A 34 -6.24 -0.72 -1.17
C ALA A 34 -6.91 -0.82 -2.57
N ASN A 35 -7.18 -2.03 -3.05
CA ASN A 35 -7.53 -2.32 -4.44
C ASN A 35 -8.87 -3.06 -4.56
N ASP A 36 -9.53 -2.88 -5.71
CA ASP A 36 -10.87 -3.42 -5.95
C ASP A 36 -10.85 -4.94 -6.16
N MET A 37 -9.82 -5.49 -6.79
CA MET A 37 -9.69 -6.90 -7.13
C MET A 37 -8.26 -7.39 -6.94
N ASN A 38 -8.07 -8.51 -6.28
CA ASN A 38 -6.75 -9.02 -5.91
C ASN A 38 -6.70 -10.51 -6.13
N PHE A 39 -5.66 -10.96 -6.83
CA PHE A 39 -5.37 -12.37 -7.07
C PHE A 39 -4.17 -12.78 -6.21
N VAL A 40 -4.41 -13.51 -5.13
CA VAL A 40 -3.35 -14.00 -4.24
C VAL A 40 -2.87 -15.36 -4.76
N ALA A 41 -1.64 -15.40 -5.24
CA ALA A 41 -1.02 -16.54 -5.90
C ALA A 41 -0.91 -17.74 -4.96
N ILE A 42 -1.40 -18.90 -5.42
CA ILE A 42 -1.20 -20.20 -4.79
C ILE A 42 -0.29 -21.03 -5.70
N ALA A 43 0.83 -21.49 -5.15
CA ALA A 43 1.77 -22.32 -5.87
C ALA A 43 1.92 -23.70 -5.24
N GLU A 44 2.07 -24.72 -6.09
CA GLU A 44 2.43 -26.09 -5.71
C GLU A 44 3.70 -26.46 -6.49
N ASN A 45 4.69 -27.04 -5.79
CA ASN A 45 5.96 -27.45 -6.39
C ASN A 45 6.66 -26.35 -7.23
N GLY A 46 6.57 -25.10 -6.78
CA GLY A 46 7.17 -23.95 -7.48
C GLY A 46 6.42 -23.48 -8.73
N LYS A 47 5.21 -23.98 -8.98
CA LYS A 47 4.36 -23.58 -10.11
C LYS A 47 3.05 -22.99 -9.60
N LEU A 48 2.62 -21.90 -10.20
CA LEU A 48 1.33 -21.29 -9.93
C LEU A 48 0.20 -22.24 -10.37
N VAL A 49 -0.69 -22.60 -9.45
CA VAL A 49 -1.84 -23.48 -9.72
C VAL A 49 -3.17 -22.73 -9.72
N GLY A 50 -3.23 -21.54 -9.12
CA GLY A 50 -4.42 -20.69 -9.12
C GLY A 50 -4.31 -19.53 -8.15
N PHE A 51 -5.45 -18.96 -7.80
CA PHE A 51 -5.51 -17.75 -6.98
C PHE A 51 -6.64 -17.80 -5.95
N ASN A 52 -6.39 -17.27 -4.75
CA ASN A 52 -7.49 -16.77 -3.93
C ASN A 52 -7.90 -15.39 -4.45
N LEU A 53 -9.19 -15.16 -4.63
CA LEU A 53 -9.74 -13.87 -5.03
C LEU A 53 -10.19 -13.06 -3.80
N LEU A 54 -9.69 -11.83 -3.68
CA LEU A 54 -10.17 -10.85 -2.71
C LEU A 54 -10.68 -9.58 -3.41
N VAL A 55 -11.88 -9.12 -3.05
CA VAL A 55 -12.58 -8.00 -3.73
C VAL A 55 -13.04 -6.92 -2.75
N GLY A 56 -13.03 -5.66 -3.17
CA GLY A 56 -13.72 -4.58 -2.45
C GLY A 56 -12.86 -3.68 -1.57
N GLY A 57 -11.53 -3.70 -1.73
CA GLY A 57 -10.64 -2.76 -1.04
C GLY A 57 -10.75 -1.34 -1.57
N GLY A 58 -10.47 -0.34 -0.72
CA GLY A 58 -10.35 1.05 -1.17
C GLY A 58 -10.30 2.08 -0.05
N LEU A 59 -9.37 3.03 -0.16
CA LEU A 59 -8.95 3.87 0.98
C LEU A 59 -9.54 5.29 1.02
N SER A 60 -10.08 5.79 -0.09
CA SER A 60 -10.57 7.17 -0.17
C SER A 60 -11.75 7.39 0.78
N ILE A 61 -11.69 8.49 1.54
CA ILE A 61 -12.78 9.03 2.36
C ILE A 61 -12.99 10.51 2.02
N GLU A 62 -13.97 11.14 2.64
CA GLU A 62 -14.17 12.58 2.65
C GLU A 62 -14.28 13.04 4.12
N HIS A 63 -13.55 14.10 4.48
CA HIS A 63 -13.54 14.62 5.84
C HIS A 63 -14.95 14.98 6.32
N GLY A 64 -15.36 14.44 7.47
CA GLY A 64 -16.68 14.68 8.06
C GLY A 64 -17.85 13.94 7.38
N ASN A 65 -17.63 13.27 6.25
CA ASN A 65 -18.69 12.54 5.56
C ASN A 65 -18.73 11.07 6.00
N LYS A 66 -19.58 10.80 7.00
CA LYS A 66 -19.76 9.46 7.58
C LYS A 66 -20.27 8.39 6.59
N LYS A 67 -20.76 8.78 5.41
CA LYS A 67 -21.16 7.85 4.34
C LYS A 67 -19.97 7.30 3.54
N THR A 68 -18.78 7.90 3.71
CA THR A 68 -17.54 7.43 3.10
C THR A 68 -16.66 6.77 4.13
N TYR A 69 -16.00 5.67 3.79
CA TYR A 69 -15.15 4.92 4.72
C TYR A 69 -14.06 4.19 3.94
N ALA A 70 -12.89 4.00 4.53
CA ALA A 70 -11.92 3.04 3.99
C ALA A 70 -12.48 1.62 4.17
N ARG A 71 -12.16 0.69 3.28
CA ARG A 71 -12.58 -0.72 3.41
C ARG A 71 -11.45 -1.65 2.98
N THR A 72 -11.27 -2.75 3.69
CA THR A 72 -10.41 -3.86 3.28
C THR A 72 -11.12 -4.73 2.23
N ALA A 73 -10.36 -5.46 1.40
CA ALA A 73 -10.93 -6.46 0.50
C ALA A 73 -11.44 -7.70 1.27
N SER A 74 -12.51 -8.32 0.77
CA SER A 74 -13.15 -9.53 1.31
C SER A 74 -12.82 -10.74 0.44
N GLU A 75 -12.59 -11.89 1.06
CA GLU A 75 -12.36 -13.17 0.38
C GLU A 75 -13.61 -13.65 -0.35
N PHE A 76 -13.43 -14.11 -1.59
CA PHE A 76 -14.48 -14.79 -2.37
C PHE A 76 -14.27 -16.30 -2.35
N GLY A 77 -13.04 -16.75 -2.58
CA GLY A 77 -12.66 -18.16 -2.65
C GLY A 77 -11.49 -18.37 -3.59
N TYR A 78 -11.09 -19.62 -3.75
CA TYR A 78 -10.05 -20.04 -4.69
C TYR A 78 -10.62 -20.27 -6.09
N LEU A 79 -9.80 -19.96 -7.11
CA LEU A 79 -10.04 -20.31 -8.51
C LEU A 79 -8.80 -20.97 -9.13
N PRO A 80 -8.98 -22.04 -9.93
CA PRO A 80 -7.94 -22.56 -10.82
C PRO A 80 -7.43 -21.50 -11.81
N LEU A 81 -6.17 -21.64 -12.23
CA LEU A 81 -5.46 -20.64 -13.05
C LEU A 81 -6.18 -20.34 -14.38
N GLU A 82 -6.78 -21.34 -15.02
CA GLU A 82 -7.49 -21.23 -16.30
C GLU A 82 -8.69 -20.27 -16.26
N HIS A 83 -9.25 -20.00 -15.08
CA HIS A 83 -10.42 -19.15 -14.92
C HIS A 83 -10.10 -17.69 -14.61
N THR A 84 -8.82 -17.33 -14.51
CA THR A 84 -8.37 -15.99 -14.06
C THR A 84 -9.01 -14.85 -14.84
N LEU A 85 -8.98 -14.92 -16.18
CA LEU A 85 -9.50 -13.84 -17.03
C LEU A 85 -11.03 -13.77 -17.02
N ALA A 86 -11.72 -14.92 -17.03
CA ALA A 86 -13.17 -14.98 -16.95
C ALA A 86 -13.68 -14.40 -15.62
N VAL A 87 -13.01 -14.70 -14.51
CA VAL A 87 -13.33 -14.13 -13.20
C VAL A 87 -13.01 -12.63 -13.15
N ALA A 88 -11.87 -12.20 -13.70
CA ALA A 88 -11.52 -10.79 -13.76
C ALA A 88 -12.60 -9.97 -14.51
N GLU A 89 -13.01 -10.44 -15.68
CA GLU A 89 -14.09 -9.84 -16.47
C GLU A 89 -15.41 -9.84 -15.71
N ALA A 90 -15.78 -10.96 -15.07
CA ALA A 90 -17.00 -11.08 -14.30
C ALA A 90 -17.07 -10.07 -13.14
N VAL A 91 -15.98 -9.87 -12.38
CA VAL A 91 -15.94 -8.88 -11.31
C VAL A 91 -16.09 -7.47 -11.87
N VAL A 92 -15.35 -7.14 -12.94
CA VAL A 92 -15.38 -5.80 -13.56
C VAL A 92 -16.76 -5.48 -14.11
N THR A 93 -17.37 -6.40 -14.86
CA THR A 93 -18.70 -6.19 -15.44
C THR A 93 -19.80 -6.15 -14.37
N THR A 94 -19.70 -6.95 -13.31
CA THR A 94 -20.64 -6.87 -12.17
C THR A 94 -20.57 -5.50 -11.51
N GLN A 95 -19.35 -5.02 -11.24
CA GLN A 95 -19.16 -3.67 -10.71
C GLN A 95 -19.62 -2.57 -11.68
N ARG A 96 -19.42 -2.76 -12.99
CA ARG A 96 -19.87 -1.82 -14.03
C ARG A 96 -21.39 -1.64 -13.99
N ASP A 97 -22.11 -2.75 -13.87
CA ASP A 97 -23.57 -2.79 -13.97
C ASP A 97 -24.23 -2.38 -12.64
N TRP A 98 -23.61 -2.74 -11.51
CA TRP A 98 -24.20 -2.51 -10.20
C TRP A 98 -23.67 -1.25 -9.50
N GLY A 99 -22.51 -0.71 -9.89
CA GLY A 99 -21.95 0.47 -9.23
C GLY A 99 -22.85 1.70 -9.35
N ASN A 100 -22.97 2.47 -8.28
CA ASN A 100 -23.80 3.69 -8.27
C ASN A 100 -23.18 4.76 -9.19
N ARG A 101 -23.80 4.99 -10.35
CA ARG A 101 -23.31 5.98 -11.34
C ARG A 101 -23.77 7.41 -11.04
N THR A 102 -24.82 7.58 -10.25
CA THR A 102 -25.38 8.89 -9.91
C THR A 102 -24.51 9.59 -8.87
N ASP A 103 -24.15 8.90 -7.78
CA ASP A 103 -23.25 9.44 -6.77
C ASP A 103 -21.83 8.89 -6.93
N ARG A 104 -20.96 9.70 -7.53
CA ARG A 104 -19.55 9.36 -7.76
C ARG A 104 -18.77 9.06 -6.47
N LYS A 105 -19.20 9.58 -5.31
CA LYS A 105 -18.58 9.29 -4.00
C LYS A 105 -18.98 7.90 -3.47
N ASN A 106 -20.10 7.36 -3.95
CA ASN A 106 -20.61 6.02 -3.66
C ASN A 106 -20.38 4.99 -4.80
N ALA A 107 -19.71 5.39 -5.88
CA ALA A 107 -19.52 4.57 -7.09
C ALA A 107 -18.48 3.45 -6.99
N LYS A 108 -17.69 3.38 -5.91
CA LYS A 108 -16.63 2.37 -5.74
C LYS A 108 -17.15 0.98 -5.37
N THR A 109 -16.44 -0.06 -5.80
CA THR A 109 -16.73 -1.48 -5.51
C THR A 109 -16.96 -1.75 -4.04
N LYS A 110 -16.18 -1.13 -3.14
CA LYS A 110 -16.38 -1.23 -1.69
C LYS A 110 -17.79 -0.85 -1.24
N TYR A 111 -18.41 0.15 -1.85
CA TYR A 111 -19.77 0.58 -1.52
C TYR A 111 -20.82 -0.31 -2.20
N THR A 112 -20.55 -0.77 -3.43
CA THR A 112 -21.40 -1.74 -4.13
C THR A 112 -21.54 -2.99 -3.28
N LEU A 113 -20.43 -3.58 -2.82
CA LEU A 113 -20.42 -4.79 -1.98
C LEU A 113 -21.22 -4.61 -0.69
N GLU A 114 -21.04 -3.49 0.02
CA GLU A 114 -21.80 -3.23 1.24
C GLU A 114 -23.30 -3.05 0.98
N ARG A 115 -23.68 -2.53 -0.19
CA ARG A 115 -25.09 -2.34 -0.56
C ARG A 115 -25.78 -3.65 -0.96
N VAL A 116 -25.09 -4.52 -1.72
CA VAL A 116 -25.71 -5.76 -2.25
C VAL A 116 -25.44 -7.00 -1.38
N GLY A 117 -24.43 -6.94 -0.52
CA GLY A 117 -23.92 -8.07 0.25
C GLY A 117 -22.84 -8.87 -0.49
N LEU A 118 -21.88 -9.40 0.26
CA LEU A 118 -20.75 -10.19 -0.26
C LEU A 118 -21.23 -11.39 -1.09
N GLU A 119 -22.13 -12.20 -0.53
CA GLU A 119 -22.62 -13.42 -1.18
C GLU A 119 -23.38 -13.14 -2.47
N THR A 120 -24.18 -12.06 -2.51
CA THR A 120 -24.90 -11.64 -3.73
C THR A 120 -23.93 -11.29 -4.85
N PHE A 121 -22.88 -10.52 -4.55
CA PHE A 121 -21.86 -10.16 -5.54
C PHE A 121 -21.07 -11.38 -5.99
N LYS A 122 -20.66 -12.24 -5.06
CA LYS A 122 -19.95 -13.48 -5.35
C LYS A 122 -20.76 -14.40 -6.26
N ALA A 123 -22.05 -14.60 -5.99
CA ALA A 123 -22.93 -15.44 -6.78
C ALA A 123 -23.09 -14.94 -8.23
N GLU A 124 -23.16 -13.62 -8.44
CA GLU A 124 -23.21 -13.06 -9.80
C GLU A 124 -21.88 -13.22 -10.54
N VAL A 125 -20.75 -13.07 -9.85
CA VAL A 125 -19.42 -13.31 -10.43
C VAL A 125 -19.28 -14.77 -10.86
N GLU A 126 -19.68 -15.72 -10.01
CA GLU A 126 -19.73 -17.16 -10.36
C GLU A 126 -20.59 -17.41 -11.61
N ARG A 127 -21.79 -16.83 -11.66
CA ARG A 127 -22.72 -16.97 -12.78
C ARG A 127 -22.13 -16.43 -14.09
N ARG A 128 -21.47 -15.27 -14.06
CA ARG A 128 -20.87 -14.65 -15.25
C ARG A 128 -19.60 -15.36 -15.70
N ALA A 129 -18.76 -15.79 -14.77
CA ALA A 129 -17.52 -16.49 -15.06
C ALA A 129 -17.73 -17.96 -15.45
N GLY A 130 -18.92 -18.53 -15.15
CA GLY A 130 -19.22 -19.93 -15.40
C GLY A 130 -18.48 -20.89 -14.48
N ILE A 131 -18.19 -20.46 -13.24
CA ILE A 131 -17.44 -21.26 -12.26
C ILE A 131 -18.15 -21.30 -10.90
N LYS A 132 -17.66 -22.16 -10.00
CA LYS A 132 -17.91 -22.07 -8.57
C LYS A 132 -16.59 -21.87 -7.84
N PHE A 133 -16.55 -20.91 -6.92
CA PHE A 133 -15.33 -20.72 -6.13
C PHE A 133 -15.14 -21.89 -5.17
N GLU A 134 -13.92 -22.38 -5.10
CA GLU A 134 -13.49 -23.34 -4.08
C GLU A 134 -13.25 -22.61 -2.74
N PRO A 135 -13.15 -23.34 -1.62
CA PRO A 135 -12.68 -22.77 -0.36
C PRO A 135 -11.33 -22.05 -0.52
N ILE A 136 -11.14 -20.97 0.24
CA ILE A 136 -9.86 -20.26 0.29
C ILE A 136 -8.75 -21.25 0.66
N ARG A 137 -7.66 -21.21 -0.11
CA ARG A 137 -6.45 -21.96 0.21
C ARG A 137 -5.60 -21.16 1.22
N PRO A 138 -4.88 -21.80 2.15
CA PRO A 138 -4.11 -21.10 3.17
C PRO A 138 -3.09 -20.13 2.57
N TYR A 139 -3.00 -18.93 3.16
CA TYR A 139 -1.96 -17.95 2.88
C TYR A 139 -1.72 -17.09 4.12
N GLU A 140 -0.54 -16.49 4.22
CA GLU A 140 -0.18 -15.58 5.29
C GLU A 140 0.72 -14.49 4.71
N PHE A 141 0.65 -13.28 5.27
CA PHE A 141 1.60 -12.21 4.94
C PHE A 141 2.46 -11.88 6.15
N THR A 142 3.75 -11.61 5.91
CA THR A 142 4.74 -11.30 6.96
C THR A 142 5.39 -9.91 6.86
N GLY A 143 5.35 -9.26 5.69
CA GLY A 143 5.66 -7.83 5.57
C GLY A 143 5.07 -7.14 4.34
N ARG A 144 5.27 -5.83 4.29
CA ARG A 144 4.95 -4.97 3.13
C ARG A 144 6.15 -4.17 2.62
N GLY A 145 7.26 -4.18 3.35
CA GLY A 145 8.48 -3.49 2.94
C GLY A 145 9.11 -4.14 1.72
N ASP A 146 9.89 -3.34 1.00
CA ASP A 146 10.78 -3.88 -0.02
C ASP A 146 11.98 -4.58 0.64
N ARG A 147 12.67 -5.43 -0.12
CA ARG A 147 13.92 -6.05 0.31
C ARG A 147 15.09 -5.18 -0.15
N ILE A 148 15.43 -4.15 0.64
CA ILE A 148 16.50 -3.19 0.31
C ILE A 148 17.87 -3.91 0.21
N GLY A 149 18.69 -3.51 -0.76
CA GLY A 149 19.99 -4.12 -1.02
C GLY A 149 19.92 -5.35 -1.93
N TRP A 150 20.95 -6.20 -1.85
CA TRP A 150 21.09 -7.37 -2.70
C TRP A 150 20.35 -8.59 -2.17
N VAL A 151 19.56 -9.22 -3.03
CA VAL A 151 18.96 -10.53 -2.77
C VAL A 151 19.22 -11.48 -3.94
N LYS A 152 19.41 -12.76 -3.64
CA LYS A 152 19.60 -13.80 -4.65
C LYS A 152 18.26 -14.13 -5.31
N GLY A 153 18.25 -14.18 -6.64
CA GLY A 153 17.11 -14.59 -7.46
C GLY A 153 17.25 -16.05 -7.92
N ILE A 154 16.64 -16.36 -9.07
CA ILE A 154 16.80 -17.65 -9.74
C ILE A 154 18.18 -17.74 -10.44
N ASP A 155 18.64 -18.96 -10.71
CA ASP A 155 19.94 -19.23 -11.34
C ASP A 155 21.10 -18.53 -10.62
N ASN A 156 21.96 -17.82 -11.37
CA ASN A 156 23.02 -16.98 -10.81
C ASN A 156 22.72 -15.47 -10.89
N ASN A 157 21.43 -15.12 -10.83
CA ASN A 157 20.97 -13.75 -10.88
C ASN A 157 20.71 -13.17 -9.48
N TRP A 158 20.86 -11.86 -9.38
CA TRP A 158 20.67 -11.08 -8.17
C TRP A 158 19.78 -9.88 -8.44
N HIS A 159 19.12 -9.38 -7.40
CA HIS A 159 18.28 -8.19 -7.47
C HIS A 159 18.82 -7.16 -6.46
N LEU A 160 19.11 -5.95 -6.92
CA LEU A 160 19.49 -4.83 -6.05
C LEU A 160 18.31 -3.88 -5.94
N THR A 161 17.66 -3.84 -4.79
CA THR A 161 16.64 -2.83 -4.51
C THR A 161 17.30 -1.58 -3.94
N LEU A 162 17.03 -0.44 -4.57
CA LEU A 162 17.53 0.87 -4.16
C LEU A 162 16.40 1.62 -3.46
N PHE A 163 16.63 2.05 -2.22
CA PHE A 163 15.74 2.98 -1.55
C PHE A 163 15.81 4.35 -2.25
N ILE A 164 14.67 4.88 -2.66
CA ILE A 164 14.55 6.19 -3.29
C ILE A 164 13.48 6.95 -2.52
N GLU A 165 13.90 7.92 -1.71
CA GLU A 165 12.98 8.70 -0.88
C GLU A 165 11.88 9.34 -1.74
N ASN A 166 10.62 9.00 -1.43
CA ASN A 166 9.42 9.37 -2.18
C ASN A 166 9.37 8.93 -3.66
N GLY A 167 10.27 8.04 -4.11
CA GLY A 167 10.46 7.71 -5.53
C GLY A 167 10.87 8.90 -6.40
N ARG A 168 11.40 9.98 -5.79
CA ARG A 168 11.74 11.20 -6.51
C ARG A 168 13.14 11.10 -7.12
N ILE A 169 13.20 10.64 -8.37
CA ILE A 169 14.45 10.52 -9.13
C ILE A 169 14.83 11.87 -9.74
N LEU A 170 15.78 12.55 -9.11
CA LEU A 170 16.38 13.80 -9.59
C LEU A 170 17.87 13.82 -9.21
N ASP A 171 18.67 14.59 -9.94
CA ASP A 171 20.04 14.86 -9.51
C ASP A 171 20.03 15.95 -8.44
N TYR A 172 20.50 15.60 -7.24
CA TYR A 172 20.69 16.53 -6.12
C TYR A 172 22.18 16.86 -5.96
N PRO A 173 22.54 17.98 -5.32
CA PRO A 173 23.93 18.26 -4.97
C PRO A 173 24.55 17.10 -4.19
N GLY A 174 25.63 16.52 -4.72
CA GLY A 174 26.32 15.36 -4.12
C GLY A 174 25.57 14.03 -4.20
N ARG A 175 24.38 13.97 -4.81
CA ARG A 175 23.59 12.74 -5.02
C ARG A 175 22.93 12.74 -6.40
N PRO A 176 23.70 12.49 -7.49
CA PRO A 176 23.18 12.47 -8.86
C PRO A 176 22.38 11.20 -9.17
N LEU A 177 21.23 11.00 -8.51
CA LEU A 177 20.42 9.77 -8.58
C LEU A 177 19.94 9.46 -10.01
N LYS A 178 19.48 10.48 -10.74
CA LYS A 178 18.92 10.31 -12.09
C LYS A 178 20.03 9.92 -13.07
N THR A 179 21.18 10.57 -12.97
CA THR A 179 22.36 10.23 -13.76
C THR A 179 22.87 8.83 -13.41
N GLY A 180 22.96 8.48 -12.12
CA GLY A 180 23.38 7.14 -11.69
C GLY A 180 22.50 6.01 -12.22
N LEU A 181 21.18 6.18 -12.16
CA LEU A 181 20.24 5.21 -12.72
C LEU A 181 20.35 5.12 -14.25
N LEU A 182 20.63 6.22 -14.94
CA LEU A 182 20.88 6.21 -16.38
C LEU A 182 22.17 5.45 -16.73
N GLU A 183 23.26 5.65 -15.99
CA GLU A 183 24.51 4.90 -16.20
C GLU A 183 24.35 3.40 -15.93
N ILE A 184 23.58 3.04 -14.89
CA ILE A 184 23.21 1.65 -14.63
C ILE A 184 22.41 1.09 -15.80
N ALA A 185 21.39 1.82 -16.29
CA ALA A 185 20.55 1.38 -17.39
C ALA A 185 21.34 1.14 -18.69
N LYS A 186 22.43 1.87 -18.93
CA LYS A 186 23.29 1.68 -20.11
C LYS A 186 24.06 0.34 -20.09
N ILE A 187 24.36 -0.20 -18.91
CA ILE A 187 25.16 -1.43 -18.77
C ILE A 187 24.35 -2.63 -18.28
N HIS A 188 23.18 -2.39 -17.70
CA HIS A 188 22.33 -3.44 -17.14
C HIS A 188 21.78 -4.34 -18.25
N GLN A 189 21.78 -5.64 -18.01
CA GLN A 189 21.38 -6.67 -18.99
C GLN A 189 19.97 -7.22 -18.75
N GLY A 190 19.35 -6.86 -17.62
CA GLY A 190 17.99 -7.27 -17.26
C GLY A 190 17.00 -6.11 -17.34
N GLU A 191 16.01 -6.14 -16.45
CA GLU A 191 15.01 -5.07 -16.34
C GLU A 191 15.14 -4.28 -15.03
N PHE A 192 14.46 -3.14 -14.99
CA PHE A 192 14.11 -2.49 -13.73
C PHE A 192 12.69 -2.86 -13.32
N ARG A 193 12.44 -2.95 -12.02
CA ARG A 193 11.09 -3.16 -11.45
C ARG A 193 10.78 -2.01 -10.49
N ILE A 194 9.76 -1.22 -10.80
CA ILE A 194 9.27 -0.18 -9.89
C ILE A 194 8.44 -0.86 -8.80
N THR A 195 8.73 -0.57 -7.54
CA THR A 195 8.04 -1.21 -6.41
C THR A 195 6.79 -0.44 -6.03
N ALA A 196 5.88 -1.10 -5.32
CA ALA A 196 4.71 -0.45 -4.74
C ALA A 196 5.05 0.50 -3.59
N ASN A 197 6.29 0.49 -3.09
CA ASN A 197 6.82 1.39 -2.07
C ASN A 197 7.67 2.53 -2.66
N GLN A 198 7.51 2.81 -3.97
CA GLN A 198 8.15 3.93 -4.67
C GLN A 198 9.66 3.78 -4.88
N ASN A 199 10.22 2.60 -4.61
CA ASN A 199 11.62 2.29 -4.85
C ASN A 199 11.82 1.65 -6.23
N LEU A 200 13.06 1.29 -6.55
CA LEU A 200 13.45 0.68 -7.81
C LEU A 200 14.35 -0.53 -7.58
N ILE A 201 14.03 -1.65 -8.25
CA ILE A 201 14.86 -2.85 -8.27
C ILE A 201 15.63 -2.90 -9.58
N ILE A 202 16.95 -3.03 -9.51
CA ILE A 202 17.80 -3.44 -10.62
C ILE A 202 17.79 -4.96 -10.63
N ALA A 203 16.95 -5.55 -11.48
CA ALA A 203 16.60 -6.95 -11.39
C ALA A 203 17.40 -7.81 -12.37
N SER A 204 17.69 -9.04 -11.94
CA SER A 204 18.29 -10.07 -12.78
C SER A 204 19.74 -9.72 -13.18
N VAL A 205 20.50 -9.19 -12.23
CA VAL A 205 21.93 -8.87 -12.40
C VAL A 205 22.74 -10.16 -12.25
N PRO A 206 23.51 -10.58 -13.28
CA PRO A 206 24.43 -11.70 -13.14
C PRO A 206 25.43 -11.44 -12.03
N GLU A 207 25.81 -12.47 -11.26
CA GLU A 207 26.75 -12.32 -10.14
C GLU A 207 28.04 -11.58 -10.51
N SER A 208 28.57 -11.81 -11.72
CA SER A 208 29.77 -11.16 -12.25
C SER A 208 29.63 -9.64 -12.49
N GLN A 209 28.41 -9.12 -12.55
CA GLN A 209 28.11 -7.69 -12.77
C GLN A 209 27.78 -6.93 -11.47
N LYS A 210 27.57 -7.63 -10.34
CA LYS A 210 27.18 -7.01 -9.06
C LYS A 210 28.10 -5.86 -8.66
N ALA A 211 29.41 -6.08 -8.68
CA ALA A 211 30.39 -5.08 -8.27
C ALA A 211 30.34 -3.79 -9.11
N LYS A 212 30.08 -3.91 -10.43
CA LYS A 212 29.99 -2.76 -11.33
C LYS A 212 28.70 -1.97 -11.10
N ILE A 213 27.57 -2.66 -10.97
CA ILE A 213 26.26 -2.06 -10.68
C ILE A 213 26.29 -1.37 -9.31
N GLU A 214 26.80 -2.06 -8.29
CA GLU A 214 26.92 -1.52 -6.94
C GLU A 214 27.85 -0.31 -6.89
N LYS A 215 28.98 -0.32 -7.61
CA LYS A 215 29.85 0.85 -7.71
C LYS A 215 29.10 2.06 -8.25
N LEU A 216 28.39 1.93 -9.37
CA LEU A 216 27.59 3.02 -9.92
C LEU A 216 26.52 3.50 -8.93
N ALA A 217 25.81 2.57 -8.29
CA ALA A 217 24.77 2.91 -7.33
C ALA A 217 25.33 3.67 -6.12
N ARG A 218 26.46 3.23 -5.55
CA ARG A 218 27.14 3.91 -4.44
C ARG A 218 27.70 5.27 -4.83
N ASP A 219 28.44 5.33 -5.94
CA ASP A 219 29.07 6.57 -6.42
C ASP A 219 28.05 7.70 -6.68
N HIS A 220 26.80 7.34 -7.00
CA HIS A 220 25.72 8.31 -7.27
C HIS A 220 24.76 8.50 -6.10
N GLY A 221 25.03 7.90 -4.94
CA GLY A 221 24.22 8.07 -3.71
C GLY A 221 22.90 7.30 -3.68
N LEU A 222 22.72 6.31 -4.56
CA LEU A 222 21.52 5.45 -4.61
C LEU A 222 21.51 4.35 -3.52
N MET A 223 22.65 4.13 -2.86
CA MET A 223 22.81 3.15 -1.78
C MET A 223 23.26 3.80 -0.46
N ASN A 224 22.89 5.07 -0.24
CA ASN A 224 23.09 5.69 1.07
C ASN A 224 22.23 4.94 2.10
N ALA A 225 22.85 4.51 3.19
CA ALA A 225 22.14 3.81 4.26
C ALA A 225 21.10 4.72 4.91
N VAL A 226 19.94 4.15 5.22
CA VAL A 226 18.82 4.79 5.90
C VAL A 226 18.29 3.86 6.99
N SER A 227 17.51 4.39 7.93
CA SER A 227 16.91 3.58 8.99
C SER A 227 15.80 2.66 8.46
N ALA A 228 15.50 1.59 9.20
CA ALA A 228 14.33 0.75 8.93
C ALA A 228 13.02 1.57 8.98
N GLN A 229 12.95 2.59 9.85
CA GLN A 229 11.80 3.50 9.92
C GLN A 229 11.60 4.24 8.59
N ARG A 230 12.68 4.75 7.97
CA ARG A 230 12.59 5.48 6.70
C ARG A 230 12.24 4.56 5.53
N GLU A 231 12.80 3.36 5.48
CA GLU A 231 12.44 2.34 4.47
C GLU A 231 10.96 1.94 4.52
N ASN A 232 10.33 2.04 5.70
CA ASN A 232 8.92 1.70 5.92
C ASN A 232 8.01 2.93 6.02
N SER A 233 8.51 4.11 5.61
CA SER A 233 7.76 5.36 5.57
C SER A 233 7.40 5.74 4.13
N MET A 234 6.20 6.27 3.91
CA MET A 234 5.76 6.65 2.56
C MET A 234 4.83 7.86 2.56
N ALA A 235 4.94 8.70 1.52
CA ALA A 235 4.01 9.80 1.29
C ALA A 235 3.44 9.79 -0.13
N CYS A 236 2.28 10.43 -0.31
CA CYS A 236 1.85 10.81 -1.65
C CYS A 236 2.54 12.09 -2.12
N VAL A 237 2.45 12.39 -3.41
CA VAL A 237 3.00 13.61 -4.01
C VAL A 237 2.54 14.88 -3.28
N SER A 238 1.22 15.11 -3.16
CA SER A 238 0.67 16.36 -2.63
C SER A 238 1.19 17.61 -3.38
N PHE A 239 1.46 18.72 -2.70
CA PHE A 239 2.08 19.91 -3.29
C PHE A 239 3.48 19.61 -3.85
N PRO A 240 3.92 20.34 -4.89
CA PRO A 240 3.26 21.49 -5.53
C PRO A 240 2.33 21.11 -6.69
N THR A 241 2.27 19.84 -7.10
CA THR A 241 1.61 19.45 -8.36
C THR A 241 0.20 18.90 -8.18
N CYS A 242 -0.16 18.38 -7.01
CA CYS A 242 -1.50 17.85 -6.78
C CYS A 242 -2.50 18.99 -6.54
N PRO A 243 -3.52 19.19 -7.40
CA PRO A 243 -4.49 20.27 -7.24
C PRO A 243 -5.51 20.00 -6.11
N LEU A 244 -5.47 18.84 -5.49
CA LEU A 244 -6.36 18.41 -4.41
C LEU A 244 -5.67 18.39 -3.04
N ALA A 245 -4.40 18.80 -2.98
CA ALA A 245 -3.61 18.82 -1.76
C ALA A 245 -4.21 19.77 -0.72
N MET A 246 -4.31 19.29 0.53
CA MET A 246 -4.75 20.10 1.67
C MET A 246 -3.57 20.41 2.60
N ALA A 247 -2.65 19.46 2.77
CA ALA A 247 -1.40 19.60 3.51
C ALA A 247 -0.23 19.00 2.70
N GLU A 248 1.01 19.38 3.03
CA GLU A 248 2.20 18.73 2.45
C GLU A 248 2.21 17.23 2.73
N ALA A 249 2.93 16.46 1.91
CA ALA A 249 3.16 15.04 2.18
C ALA A 249 4.56 14.66 1.76
N GLU A 250 4.84 14.56 0.45
CA GLU A 250 6.18 14.24 -0.07
C GLU A 250 7.27 15.16 0.48
N ARG A 251 7.06 16.48 0.45
CA ARG A 251 8.05 17.46 0.92
C ARG A 251 8.14 17.56 2.45
N PHE A 252 7.16 17.01 3.15
CA PHE A 252 7.09 16.97 4.60
C PHE A 252 7.74 15.69 5.17
N LEU A 253 7.62 14.57 4.44
CA LEU A 253 8.03 13.26 4.93
C LEU A 253 9.51 13.18 5.37
N PRO A 254 10.51 13.71 4.63
CA PRO A 254 11.91 13.54 5.00
C PRO A 254 12.24 14.08 6.40
N SER A 255 11.88 15.35 6.66
CA SER A 255 12.13 16.01 7.94
C SER A 255 11.24 15.51 9.07
N PHE A 256 10.02 15.07 8.77
CA PHE A 256 9.17 14.41 9.76
C PHE A 256 9.76 13.07 10.18
N THR A 257 10.28 12.29 9.22
CA THR A 257 10.93 11.00 9.49
C THR A 257 12.21 11.18 10.31
N ASP A 258 13.02 12.22 10.05
CA ASP A 258 14.19 12.56 10.88
C ASP A 258 13.80 12.68 12.37
N LYS A 259 12.67 13.33 12.65
CA LYS A 259 12.19 13.57 14.02
C LYS A 259 11.64 12.29 14.67
N VAL A 260 10.99 11.43 13.89
CA VAL A 260 10.50 10.12 14.38
C VAL A 260 11.66 9.16 14.64
N GLU A 261 12.70 9.16 13.80
CA GLU A 261 13.94 8.41 14.04
C GLU A 261 14.61 8.85 15.35
N ALA A 262 14.70 10.15 15.61
CA ALA A 262 15.22 10.68 16.87
C ALA A 262 14.38 10.23 18.09
N ILE A 263 13.06 10.09 17.95
CA ILE A 263 12.19 9.55 18.98
C ILE A 263 12.46 8.05 19.22
N LEU A 264 12.61 7.25 18.16
CA LEU A 264 12.94 5.83 18.27
C LEU A 264 14.30 5.62 18.95
N GLU A 265 15.29 6.43 18.59
CA GLU A 265 16.61 6.43 19.22
C GLU A 265 16.53 6.82 20.70
N LYS A 266 15.80 7.90 21.02
CA LYS A 266 15.54 8.35 22.40
C LYS A 266 14.96 7.24 23.28
N HIS A 267 14.08 6.40 22.74
CA HIS A 267 13.45 5.29 23.46
C HIS A 267 14.18 3.94 23.31
N GLY A 268 15.39 3.93 22.73
CA GLY A 268 16.27 2.76 22.70
C GLY A 268 15.85 1.66 21.72
N ILE A 269 15.10 1.99 20.67
CA ILE A 269 14.65 1.04 19.64
C ILE A 269 14.92 1.55 18.20
N PRO A 270 16.15 1.99 17.88
CA PRO A 270 16.47 2.59 16.57
C PRO A 270 16.36 1.62 15.38
N ASP A 271 16.46 0.32 15.64
CA ASP A 271 16.38 -0.74 14.61
C ASP A 271 14.94 -1.19 14.32
N GLU A 272 13.97 -0.71 15.11
CA GLU A 272 12.56 -0.96 14.87
C GLU A 272 11.98 -0.04 13.80
N HIS A 273 10.80 -0.41 13.31
CA HIS A 273 10.02 0.44 12.42
C HIS A 273 8.54 0.37 12.74
N ILE A 274 7.88 1.48 12.41
CA ILE A 274 6.44 1.69 12.37
C ILE A 274 6.09 1.94 10.91
N VAL A 275 5.13 1.20 10.35
CA VAL A 275 4.63 1.53 9.00
C VAL A 275 3.91 2.88 9.08
N MET A 276 4.62 3.94 8.71
CA MET A 276 4.20 5.33 8.86
C MET A 276 3.92 5.93 7.49
N ARG A 277 2.74 6.55 7.33
CA ARG A 277 2.36 7.07 6.00
C ARG A 277 1.65 8.40 6.07
N VAL A 278 1.96 9.26 5.10
CA VAL A 278 1.35 10.59 4.97
C VAL A 278 0.57 10.69 3.65
N THR A 279 -0.71 11.07 3.74
CA THR A 279 -1.52 11.42 2.56
C THR A 279 -1.97 12.86 2.69
N GLY A 280 -1.67 13.71 1.70
CA GLY A 280 -1.93 15.16 1.77
C GLY A 280 -3.40 15.58 1.72
N CYS A 281 -4.33 14.65 1.49
CA CYS A 281 -5.78 14.85 1.52
C CYS A 281 -6.51 13.50 1.73
N PRO A 282 -7.82 13.48 2.04
CA PRO A 282 -8.56 12.25 2.38
C PRO A 282 -8.81 11.30 1.19
N ASN A 283 -8.38 11.66 -0.03
CA ASN A 283 -8.37 10.71 -1.16
C ASN A 283 -7.50 9.47 -0.89
N GLY A 284 -6.53 9.56 0.02
CA GLY A 284 -5.79 8.41 0.54
C GLY A 284 -4.71 7.85 -0.39
N CYS A 285 -4.14 8.66 -1.28
CA CYS A 285 -3.12 8.22 -2.25
C CYS A 285 -1.87 7.65 -1.57
N GLY A 286 -1.47 8.20 -0.41
CA GLY A 286 -0.32 7.73 0.37
C GLY A 286 -0.56 6.46 1.18
N ARG A 287 -1.74 5.82 1.01
CA ARG A 287 -2.12 4.59 1.72
C ARG A 287 -2.05 4.67 3.26
N ALA A 288 -2.26 5.87 3.82
CA ALA A 288 -2.29 6.11 5.27
C ALA A 288 -3.39 5.32 6.01
N MET A 289 -4.50 5.01 5.33
CA MET A 289 -5.59 4.20 5.88
C MET A 289 -5.28 2.69 5.95
N LEU A 290 -4.03 2.29 5.74
CA LEU A 290 -3.52 0.94 6.02
C LEU A 290 -2.19 1.02 6.81
N ALA A 291 -1.83 2.17 7.35
CA ALA A 291 -0.62 2.37 8.13
C ALA A 291 -0.83 1.99 9.60
N GLU A 292 0.25 1.72 10.32
CA GLU A 292 0.21 1.66 11.79
C GLU A 292 0.04 3.08 12.36
N LEU A 293 0.76 4.06 11.77
CA LEU A 293 0.63 5.49 12.01
C LEU A 293 0.32 6.21 10.69
N GLY A 294 -0.92 6.68 10.54
CA GLY A 294 -1.41 7.35 9.33
C GLY A 294 -1.68 8.84 9.55
N LEU A 295 -1.12 9.71 8.71
CA LEU A 295 -1.43 11.15 8.70
C LEU A 295 -2.27 11.49 7.47
N VAL A 296 -3.44 12.09 7.68
CA VAL A 296 -4.36 12.53 6.62
C VAL A 296 -4.49 14.05 6.63
N GLY A 297 -3.94 14.71 5.61
CA GLY A 297 -3.94 16.17 5.49
C GLY A 297 -5.34 16.76 5.51
N LYS A 298 -5.50 17.84 6.28
CA LYS A 298 -6.78 18.53 6.50
C LYS A 298 -6.70 20.02 6.16
N ALA A 299 -5.57 20.66 6.43
CA ALA A 299 -5.27 22.06 6.10
C ALA A 299 -3.74 22.24 6.05
N PRO A 300 -3.22 23.40 5.57
CA PRO A 300 -1.78 23.64 5.57
C PRO A 300 -1.16 23.42 6.96
N GLY A 301 -0.19 22.50 7.05
CA GLY A 301 0.49 22.12 8.29
C GLY A 301 -0.36 21.34 9.31
N ARG A 302 -1.56 20.84 8.94
CA ARG A 302 -2.47 20.12 9.84
C ARG A 302 -2.94 18.79 9.27
N TYR A 303 -2.98 17.77 10.13
CA TYR A 303 -3.33 16.40 9.79
C TYR A 303 -4.29 15.81 10.82
N ASN A 304 -5.14 14.89 10.36
CA ASN A 304 -5.74 13.90 11.25
C ASN A 304 -4.72 12.78 11.44
N VAL A 305 -4.52 12.35 12.68
CA VAL A 305 -3.68 11.21 13.04
C VAL A 305 -4.54 9.98 13.24
N HIS A 306 -4.16 8.90 12.59
CA HIS A 306 -4.82 7.60 12.67
C HIS A 306 -3.84 6.56 13.23
N LEU A 307 -4.32 5.72 14.14
CA LEU A 307 -3.55 4.67 14.81
C LEU A 307 -4.25 3.31 14.71
N GLY A 308 -3.49 2.24 14.93
CA GLY A 308 -4.06 0.90 15.13
C GLY A 308 -4.22 0.06 13.88
N GLY A 309 -3.55 0.41 12.76
CA GLY A 309 -3.30 -0.54 11.69
C GLY A 309 -2.31 -1.63 12.13
N ASN A 310 -1.76 -2.40 11.20
CA ASN A 310 -0.74 -3.40 11.51
C ASN A 310 0.34 -3.45 10.42
N ARG A 311 1.45 -4.13 10.68
CA ARG A 311 2.57 -4.29 9.73
C ARG A 311 2.12 -4.87 8.39
N MET A 312 1.09 -5.72 8.42
CA MET A 312 0.58 -6.41 7.24
C MET A 312 -0.41 -5.64 6.37
N GLY A 313 -0.92 -4.52 6.86
CA GLY A 313 -1.89 -3.71 6.14
C GLY A 313 -3.24 -4.40 5.98
N THR A 314 -3.63 -5.24 6.95
CA THR A 314 -4.93 -5.95 6.95
C THR A 314 -5.97 -5.29 7.85
N ARG A 315 -5.60 -4.24 8.60
CA ARG A 315 -6.49 -3.46 9.47
C ARG A 315 -6.41 -1.97 9.17
N ILE A 316 -7.56 -1.32 9.16
CA ILE A 316 -7.66 0.13 8.96
C ILE A 316 -7.40 0.84 10.30
N PRO A 317 -6.56 1.88 10.35
CA PRO A 317 -6.33 2.66 11.56
C PRO A 317 -7.49 3.63 11.82
N ARG A 318 -7.94 3.71 13.08
CA ARG A 318 -8.97 4.62 13.55
C ARG A 318 -8.37 6.01 13.77
N MET A 319 -9.17 7.06 13.55
CA MET A 319 -8.74 8.43 13.86
C MET A 319 -8.53 8.57 15.37
N TYR A 320 -7.32 8.97 15.77
CA TYR A 320 -6.91 9.17 17.16
C TYR A 320 -7.00 10.65 17.57
N ARG A 321 -6.46 11.55 16.73
CA ARG A 321 -6.54 13.00 16.92
C ARG A 321 -6.87 13.69 15.61
N GLU A 322 -7.65 14.75 15.68
CA GLU A 322 -8.14 15.47 14.51
C GLU A 322 -7.48 16.84 14.38
N ASN A 323 -7.06 17.20 13.16
CA ASN A 323 -6.65 18.56 12.78
C ASN A 323 -5.47 19.16 13.56
N ILE A 324 -4.48 18.35 13.92
CA ILE A 324 -3.34 18.77 14.73
C ILE A 324 -2.10 19.09 13.91
N THR A 325 -1.22 19.92 14.46
CA THR A 325 0.05 20.34 13.85
C THR A 325 1.16 19.32 14.07
N GLU A 326 2.26 19.44 13.32
CA GLU A 326 3.42 18.55 13.44
C GLU A 326 3.94 18.41 14.88
N SER A 327 4.07 19.51 15.64
CA SER A 327 4.55 19.45 17.03
C SER A 327 3.63 18.61 17.91
N GLU A 328 2.33 18.82 17.81
CA GLU A 328 1.33 18.03 18.57
C GLU A 328 1.33 16.55 18.17
N ILE A 329 1.63 16.25 16.91
CA ILE A 329 1.78 14.88 16.40
C ILE A 329 3.03 14.25 17.04
N LEU A 330 4.17 14.94 17.01
CA LEU A 330 5.42 14.44 17.58
C LEU A 330 5.34 14.23 19.09
N ASP A 331 4.67 15.12 19.82
CA ASP A 331 4.42 14.93 21.26
C ASP A 331 3.64 13.63 21.51
N SER A 332 2.63 13.36 20.68
CA SER A 332 1.84 12.12 20.77
C SER A 332 2.69 10.89 20.39
N VAL A 333 3.52 10.99 19.35
CA VAL A 333 4.39 9.88 18.92
C VAL A 333 5.46 9.58 19.98
N ASP A 334 6.06 10.59 20.58
CA ASP A 334 7.08 10.46 21.64
C ASP A 334 6.51 9.69 22.85
N GLU A 335 5.33 10.09 23.34
CA GLU A 335 4.66 9.38 24.43
C GLU A 335 4.36 7.92 24.07
N LEU A 336 3.74 7.69 22.91
CA LEU A 336 3.27 6.37 22.50
C LEU A 336 4.42 5.41 22.18
N VAL A 337 5.48 5.90 21.54
CA VAL A 337 6.70 5.11 21.30
C VAL A 337 7.39 4.78 22.62
N GLY A 338 7.45 5.72 23.56
CA GLY A 338 8.00 5.47 24.89
C GLY A 338 7.26 4.41 25.68
N ARG A 339 5.93 4.32 25.52
CA ARG A 339 5.13 3.21 26.06
C ARG A 339 5.38 1.91 25.31
N TRP A 340 5.33 1.93 23.98
CA TRP A 340 5.56 0.74 23.14
C TRP A 340 6.91 0.08 23.43
N ALA A 341 7.99 0.86 23.54
CA ALA A 341 9.32 0.35 23.84
C ALA A 341 9.39 -0.42 25.16
N LYS A 342 8.55 -0.08 26.15
CA LYS A 342 8.54 -0.66 27.51
C LYS A 342 7.50 -1.76 27.69
N GLU A 343 6.37 -1.65 27.01
CA GLU A 343 5.17 -2.44 27.27
C GLU A 343 4.88 -3.48 26.17
N ARG A 344 5.64 -3.48 25.05
CA ARG A 344 5.41 -4.41 23.94
C ARG A 344 5.72 -5.86 24.27
N GLU A 345 4.95 -6.75 23.67
CA GLU A 345 5.29 -8.17 23.64
C GLU A 345 6.43 -8.44 22.63
N ALA A 346 7.02 -9.64 22.69
CA ALA A 346 8.12 -10.01 21.81
C ALA A 346 7.68 -9.98 20.33
N GLY A 347 8.31 -9.12 19.53
CA GLY A 347 8.00 -8.95 18.10
C GLY A 347 6.72 -8.16 17.80
N GLU A 348 6.05 -7.62 18.81
CA GLU A 348 4.81 -6.86 18.63
C GLU A 348 5.05 -5.52 17.92
N GLY A 349 4.37 -5.31 16.78
CA GLY A 349 4.37 -4.05 16.04
C GLY A 349 3.60 -2.94 16.77
N PHE A 350 3.98 -1.69 16.52
CA PHE A 350 3.40 -0.52 17.16
C PHE A 350 1.88 -0.43 16.99
N GLY A 351 1.37 -0.76 15.80
CA GLY A 351 -0.06 -0.70 15.53
C GLY A 351 -0.88 -1.71 16.34
N ASP A 352 -0.41 -2.95 16.46
CA ASP A 352 -1.04 -3.97 17.31
C ASP A 352 -0.93 -3.61 18.80
N PHE A 353 0.22 -3.09 19.23
CA PHE A 353 0.40 -2.56 20.58
C PHE A 353 -0.63 -1.49 20.94
N THR A 354 -0.87 -0.49 20.07
CA THR A 354 -1.85 0.57 20.36
C THR A 354 -3.27 0.03 20.56
N VAL A 355 -3.62 -1.09 19.91
CA VAL A 355 -4.91 -1.76 20.11
C VAL A 355 -4.90 -2.56 21.41
N ARG A 356 -3.90 -3.43 21.63
CA ARG A 356 -3.79 -4.27 22.82
C ARG A 356 -3.75 -3.45 24.11
N ALA A 357 -2.99 -2.36 24.12
CA ALA A 357 -2.83 -1.46 25.27
C ALA A 357 -4.01 -0.50 25.48
N GLY A 358 -5.10 -0.61 24.70
CA GLY A 358 -6.30 0.20 24.85
C GLY A 358 -6.13 1.68 24.48
N ILE A 359 -5.08 2.03 23.73
CA ILE A 359 -4.83 3.41 23.26
C ILE A 359 -5.84 3.79 22.17
N ILE A 360 -6.18 2.84 21.29
CA ILE A 360 -7.16 3.05 20.22
C ILE A 360 -8.02 1.81 20.02
N ARG A 361 -9.33 2.01 19.81
CA ARG A 361 -10.23 0.90 19.42
C ARG A 361 -9.92 0.43 18.00
N PRO A 362 -9.89 -0.88 17.74
CA PRO A 362 -9.71 -1.38 16.38
C PRO A 362 -10.90 -1.03 15.49
N VAL A 363 -10.67 -0.98 14.17
CA VAL A 363 -11.73 -0.97 13.15
C VAL A 363 -11.94 -2.41 12.71
N LEU A 364 -13.11 -2.97 13.00
CA LEU A 364 -13.45 -4.38 12.73
C LEU A 364 -14.38 -4.51 11.52
N ASP A 365 -15.28 -3.54 11.34
CA ASP A 365 -16.25 -3.50 10.27
C ASP A 365 -16.38 -2.07 9.71
N PRO A 366 -15.47 -1.66 8.81
CA PRO A 366 -15.30 -0.26 8.44
C PRO A 366 -16.54 0.41 7.85
N ALA A 367 -17.49 -0.35 7.31
CA ALA A 367 -18.73 0.23 6.79
C ALA A 367 -19.67 0.73 7.91
N ARG A 368 -19.48 0.22 9.13
CA ARG A 368 -20.35 0.43 10.30
C ARG A 368 -19.61 1.10 11.45
N ASP A 369 -18.34 0.76 11.69
CA ASP A 369 -17.58 1.19 12.87
C ASP A 369 -16.41 2.14 12.58
N PHE A 370 -16.22 2.63 11.36
CA PHE A 370 -15.04 3.45 11.01
C PHE A 370 -15.00 4.83 11.68
N TRP A 371 -16.16 5.47 11.91
CA TRP A 371 -16.26 6.86 12.39
C TRP A 371 -16.55 7.01 13.90
N GLU A 372 -16.66 5.90 14.65
CA GLU A 372 -17.09 5.91 16.07
C GLU A 372 -15.98 5.69 17.10
#